data_AF-S8DX40-F1
#
_entry.id   AF-S8DX40-F1
#
_cell.length_a   1.000
_cell.length_b   1.000
_cell.length_c   1.000
_cell.angle_alpha   90.00
_cell.angle_beta   90.00
_cell.angle_gamma   90.00
#
_symmetry.space_group_name_H-M   'P 1'
#
loop_
_entity.id
_entity.type
_entity.pdbx_description
1 polymer ?
#
loop_
_entity_poly.entity_id
_entity_poly.type
_entity_poly.pdbx_seq_one_letter_code
_entity_poly.pdbx_strand_id
1 'polypeptide(L)'
;VRLWDYASGSLLDTCSVIDKVGGSKFIKQDEIPPAVIDLSATTDGAMVAVAIQSFSGILLLSCDAKDGSLSIVKVISVENETFIPTSVAASSHSAPSLLWMVMGASIPENDDSAVLVRVKAVSGFASSGGGSSSSLLDDTEMPWGEKLLEELQGGGEASIGDAAFAAAAEAAKKSMRNLLIKKRYSSERREERKRGRNDKK
;
A
#
# COMPACT_ATOMS: atom_id res chain seq x y z
N VAL A 1 -10.77 13.65 -3.93
CA VAL A 1 -11.14 12.65 -4.97
C VAL A 1 -12.04 13.33 -5.98
N ARG A 2 -11.94 13.00 -7.27
CA ARG A 2 -12.71 13.65 -8.34
C ARG A 2 -13.50 12.62 -9.13
N LEU A 3 -14.75 12.95 -9.46
CA LEU A 3 -15.60 12.16 -10.35
C LEU A 3 -15.66 12.82 -11.71
N TRP A 4 -15.41 12.04 -12.75
CA TRP A 4 -15.39 12.51 -14.13
C TRP A 4 -16.37 11.70 -14.96
N ASP A 5 -17.06 12.37 -15.87
CA ASP A 5 -17.64 11.71 -17.02
C ASP A 5 -16.54 11.53 -18.07
N TYR A 6 -16.13 10.27 -18.29
CA TYR A 6 -15.06 9.96 -19.23
C TYR A 6 -15.47 10.20 -20.70
N ALA A 7 -16.77 10.16 -21.02
CA ALA A 7 -17.24 10.31 -22.38
C ALA A 7 -17.23 11.78 -22.81
N SER A 8 -17.70 12.68 -21.94
CA SER A 8 -17.67 14.13 -22.21
C SER A 8 -16.39 14.83 -21.76
N GLY A 9 -15.60 14.20 -20.88
CA GLY A 9 -14.45 14.84 -20.23
C GLY A 9 -14.84 15.84 -19.13
N SER A 10 -16.10 15.86 -18.71
CA SER A 10 -16.60 16.81 -17.72
C SER A 10 -16.26 16.36 -16.30
N LEU A 11 -15.81 17.30 -15.47
CA LEU A 11 -15.71 17.09 -14.02
C LEU A 11 -17.12 17.18 -13.43
N LEU A 12 -17.61 16.07 -12.87
CA LEU A 12 -18.94 15.99 -12.27
C LEU A 12 -18.93 16.48 -10.82
N ASP A 13 -17.95 16.01 -10.03
CA ASP A 13 -17.86 16.38 -8.62
C ASP A 13 -16.43 16.27 -8.06
N THR A 14 -16.16 16.95 -6.96
CA THR A 14 -14.92 16.88 -6.18
C THR A 14 -15.23 16.72 -4.70
N CYS A 15 -14.83 15.57 -4.15
CA CYS A 15 -14.98 15.28 -2.73
C CYS A 15 -13.65 15.54 -1.98
N SER A 16 -13.67 16.45 -1.00
CA SER A 16 -12.53 16.70 -0.11
C SER A 16 -12.49 15.64 0.99
N VAL A 17 -11.55 14.69 0.85
CA VAL A 17 -11.45 13.51 1.73
C VAL A 17 -10.65 13.78 3.00
N ILE A 18 -9.71 14.71 2.97
CA ILE A 18 -8.79 14.97 4.09
C ILE A 18 -9.52 15.66 5.24
N ASP A 19 -10.37 16.65 4.92
CA ASP A 19 -11.07 17.48 5.91
C ASP A 19 -11.98 16.66 6.85
N LYS A 20 -12.43 15.49 6.39
CA LYS A 20 -13.37 14.61 7.10
C LYS A 20 -12.70 13.57 7.99
N VAL A 21 -11.41 13.29 7.81
CA VAL A 21 -10.69 12.30 8.63
C VAL A 21 -10.46 12.81 10.06
N GLY A 22 -10.51 14.13 10.28
CA GLY A 22 -10.18 14.74 11.56
C GLY A 22 -8.67 14.70 11.80
N GLY A 23 -8.05 15.86 12.01
CA GLY A 23 -6.59 15.99 12.02
C GLY A 23 -5.85 15.11 13.04
N SER A 24 -6.54 14.60 14.08
CA SER A 24 -5.96 13.73 15.12
C SER A 24 -5.83 12.26 14.74
N LYS A 25 -6.38 11.82 13.60
CA LYS A 25 -6.33 10.40 13.19
C LYS A 25 -5.13 10.04 12.31
N PHE A 26 -4.30 11.02 11.94
CA PHE A 26 -3.08 10.79 11.18
C PHE A 26 -1.91 10.47 12.12
N ILE A 27 -1.16 9.41 11.83
CA ILE A 27 -0.02 8.94 12.64
C ILE A 27 1.10 10.00 12.69
N LYS A 28 1.25 10.78 11.62
CA LYS A 28 2.16 11.94 11.55
C LYS A 28 1.42 13.13 10.94
N GLN A 29 1.44 14.25 11.65
CA GLN A 29 1.08 15.55 11.10
C GLN A 29 2.35 16.15 10.50
N ASP A 30 2.55 15.91 9.21
CA ASP A 30 3.51 16.71 8.44
C ASP A 30 2.86 18.04 8.04
N GLU A 31 3.66 19.07 7.77
CA GLU A 31 3.17 20.37 7.25
C GLU A 31 2.50 20.23 5.87
N ILE A 32 2.70 19.08 5.19
CA ILE A 32 2.18 18.78 3.88
C ILE A 32 0.87 17.98 4.04
N PRO A 33 -0.22 18.37 3.35
CA PRO A 33 -1.46 17.62 3.38
C PRO A 33 -1.23 16.18 2.85
N PRO A 34 -1.77 15.15 3.53
CA PRO A 34 -1.52 13.77 3.17
C PRO A 34 -2.12 13.44 1.79
N ALA A 35 -1.42 12.64 1.00
CA ALA A 35 -1.88 12.24 -0.33
C ALA A 35 -2.84 11.04 -0.27
N VAL A 36 -3.74 10.95 -1.26
CA VAL A 36 -4.44 9.69 -1.56
C VAL A 36 -3.43 8.73 -2.17
N ILE A 37 -3.30 7.54 -1.58
CA ILE A 37 -2.30 6.54 -2.01
C ILE A 37 -2.92 5.47 -2.91
N ASP A 38 -4.19 5.13 -2.70
CA ASP A 38 -4.88 4.12 -3.48
C ASP A 38 -6.40 4.34 -3.44
N LEU A 39 -7.06 3.87 -4.49
CA LEU A 39 -8.51 3.95 -4.71
C LEU A 39 -9.01 2.62 -5.25
N SER A 40 -10.07 2.07 -4.66
CA SER A 40 -10.74 0.89 -5.20
C SER A 40 -12.24 1.10 -5.24
N ALA A 41 -12.82 1.05 -6.43
CA ALA A 41 -14.27 1.02 -6.60
C ALA A 41 -14.82 -0.40 -6.39
N THR A 42 -16.08 -0.50 -5.97
CA THR A 42 -16.85 -1.74 -6.05
C THR A 42 -17.14 -2.11 -7.50
N THR A 43 -17.49 -3.37 -7.76
CA THR A 43 -17.84 -3.86 -9.09
C THR A 43 -19.05 -3.13 -9.69
N ASP A 44 -19.99 -2.67 -8.86
CA ASP A 44 -21.16 -1.88 -9.28
C ASP A 44 -20.85 -0.37 -9.40
N GLY A 45 -19.65 0.07 -9.02
CA GLY A 45 -19.22 1.46 -9.03
C GLY A 45 -19.91 2.36 -8.00
N ALA A 46 -20.81 1.83 -7.16
CA ALA A 46 -21.60 2.63 -6.22
C ALA A 46 -20.79 3.09 -4.99
N MET A 47 -19.71 2.38 -4.66
CA MET A 47 -18.84 2.70 -3.53
C MET A 47 -17.38 2.76 -3.97
N VAL A 48 -16.62 3.67 -3.34
CA VAL A 48 -15.18 3.82 -3.57
C VAL A 48 -14.45 3.86 -2.24
N ALA A 49 -13.54 2.91 -2.05
CA ALA A 49 -12.60 2.91 -0.95
C ALA A 49 -11.42 3.83 -1.26
N VAL A 50 -11.02 4.64 -0.27
CA VAL A 50 -9.93 5.60 -0.37
C VAL A 50 -8.94 5.33 0.74
N ALA A 51 -7.69 5.02 0.36
CA ALA A 51 -6.58 4.97 1.29
C ALA A 51 -5.81 6.29 1.25
N ILE A 52 -5.52 6.84 2.43
CA ILE A 52 -4.80 8.11 2.57
C ILE A 52 -3.49 7.85 3.31
N GLN A 53 -2.42 8.49 2.85
CA GLN A 53 -1.12 8.45 3.50
C GLN A 53 -1.23 8.85 4.98
N SER A 54 -0.47 8.19 5.84
CA SER A 54 -0.42 8.48 7.29
C SER A 54 -1.73 8.24 8.05
N PHE A 55 -2.78 7.74 7.42
CA PHE A 55 -4.02 7.35 8.08
C PHE A 55 -4.07 5.83 8.27
N SER A 56 -4.22 5.35 9.51
CA SER A 56 -4.40 3.92 9.80
C SER A 56 -5.85 3.50 9.51
N GLY A 57 -6.19 3.40 8.23
CA GLY A 57 -7.53 3.05 7.80
C GLY A 57 -7.90 3.61 6.43
N ILE A 58 -9.19 3.52 6.11
CA ILE A 58 -9.75 3.93 4.82
C ILE A 58 -11.01 4.78 4.97
N LEU A 59 -11.34 5.51 3.91
CA LEU A 59 -12.63 6.17 3.78
C LEU A 59 -13.47 5.43 2.74
N LEU A 60 -14.76 5.37 2.99
CA LEU A 60 -15.75 4.89 2.03
C LEU A 60 -16.53 6.08 1.49
N LEU A 61 -16.46 6.25 0.17
CA LEU A 61 -17.27 7.19 -0.59
C LEU A 61 -18.44 6.45 -1.23
N SER A 62 -19.61 7.07 -1.26
CA SER A 62 -20.69 6.71 -2.17
C SER A 62 -20.57 7.54 -3.43
N CYS A 63 -20.73 6.87 -4.57
CA CYS A 63 -20.80 7.47 -5.89
C CYS A 63 -22.21 7.29 -6.43
N ASP A 64 -22.92 8.40 -6.60
CA ASP A 64 -24.20 8.40 -7.30
C ASP A 64 -23.98 8.77 -8.77
N ALA A 65 -24.08 7.78 -9.64
CA ALA A 65 -23.92 7.98 -11.08
C ALA A 65 -25.06 8.79 -11.73
N LYS A 66 -26.25 8.84 -11.11
CA LYS A 66 -27.40 9.60 -11.64
C LYS A 66 -27.26 11.07 -11.30
N ASP A 67 -26.91 11.35 -10.06
CA ASP A 67 -26.74 12.72 -9.56
C ASP A 67 -25.33 13.27 -9.85
N GLY A 68 -24.41 12.41 -10.30
CA GLY A 68 -23.02 12.78 -10.59
C GLY A 68 -22.28 13.23 -9.35
N SER A 69 -22.57 12.64 -8.17
CA SER A 69 -22.08 13.12 -6.88
C SER A 69 -21.19 12.10 -6.15
N LEU A 70 -20.24 12.61 -5.36
CA LEU A 70 -19.39 11.85 -4.45
C LEU A 70 -19.55 12.35 -3.02
N SER A 71 -19.93 11.46 -2.12
CA SER A 71 -20.07 11.79 -0.70
C SER A 71 -19.37 10.79 0.21
N ILE A 72 -18.81 11.25 1.33
CA ILE A 72 -18.19 10.38 2.33
C ILE A 72 -19.29 9.76 3.18
N VAL A 73 -19.39 8.43 3.14
CA VAL A 73 -20.37 7.67 3.92
C VAL A 73 -19.78 7.25 5.25
N LYS A 74 -18.51 6.80 5.25
CA LYS A 74 -17.88 6.25 6.44
C LYS A 74 -16.37 6.44 6.45
N VAL A 75 -15.83 6.57 7.65
CA VAL A 75 -14.40 6.48 7.93
C VAL A 75 -14.18 5.22 8.76
N ILE A 76 -13.34 4.31 8.28
CA ILE A 76 -12.99 3.06 8.96
C ILE A 76 -11.54 3.19 9.40
N SER A 77 -11.32 3.34 10.71
CA SER A 77 -10.00 3.37 11.32
C SER A 77 -9.67 2.01 11.92
N VAL A 78 -8.40 1.62 11.85
CA VAL A 78 -7.86 0.48 12.56
C VAL A 78 -7.25 1.00 13.85
N GLU A 79 -7.90 0.72 14.98
CA GLU A 79 -7.48 1.23 16.29
C GLU A 79 -6.24 0.51 16.80
N ASN A 80 -5.39 1.23 17.54
CA ASN A 80 -4.18 0.70 18.20
C ASN A 80 -3.13 0.07 17.26
N GLU A 81 -3.13 0.43 15.98
CA GLU A 81 -2.14 -0.05 15.00
C GLU A 81 -1.29 1.08 14.40
N THR A 82 0.00 0.82 14.25
CA THR A 82 0.97 1.69 13.56
C THR A 82 1.10 1.37 12.07
N PHE A 83 0.31 0.42 11.57
CA PHE A 83 0.28 0.05 10.16
C PHE A 83 -0.50 1.10 9.36
N ILE A 84 0.03 1.49 8.20
CA ILE A 84 -0.67 2.38 7.27
C ILE A 84 -1.03 1.55 6.05
N PRO A 85 -2.26 1.66 5.53
CA PRO A 85 -2.61 1.04 4.26
C PRO A 85 -1.63 1.46 3.17
N THR A 86 -1.35 0.53 2.28
CA THR A 86 -0.50 0.74 1.10
C THR A 86 -1.25 0.38 -0.17
N SER A 87 -2.22 -0.52 -0.06
CA SER A 87 -3.15 -0.84 -1.13
C SER A 87 -4.51 -1.28 -0.59
N VAL A 88 -5.56 -1.02 -1.36
CA VAL A 88 -6.93 -1.45 -1.11
C VAL A 88 -7.52 -2.09 -2.36
N ALA A 89 -8.27 -3.18 -2.19
CA ALA A 89 -8.88 -3.88 -3.32
C ALA A 89 -10.22 -4.49 -2.93
N ALA A 90 -11.27 -4.14 -3.69
CA ALA A 90 -12.57 -4.76 -3.55
C ALA A 90 -12.59 -6.12 -4.26
N SER A 91 -13.07 -7.15 -3.56
CA SER A 91 -13.29 -8.48 -4.15
C SER A 91 -14.40 -8.43 -5.18
N SER A 92 -14.11 -8.89 -6.40
CA SER A 92 -15.04 -8.77 -7.53
C SER A 92 -15.90 -10.02 -7.77
N HIS A 93 -15.65 -11.15 -7.09
CA HIS A 93 -16.15 -12.48 -7.53
C HIS A 93 -16.72 -13.41 -6.44
N SER A 94 -16.93 -12.97 -5.20
CA SER A 94 -17.57 -13.82 -4.17
C SER A 94 -18.40 -13.00 -3.19
N ALA A 95 -19.57 -13.52 -2.83
CA ALA A 95 -20.26 -13.13 -1.60
C ALA A 95 -19.54 -13.80 -0.41
N PRO A 96 -19.33 -13.10 0.72
CA PRO A 96 -19.63 -11.69 0.94
C PRO A 96 -18.64 -10.78 0.18
N SER A 97 -19.12 -9.59 -0.22
CA SER A 97 -18.23 -8.55 -0.74
C SER A 97 -17.23 -8.19 0.35
N LEU A 98 -15.95 -8.46 0.12
CA LEU A 98 -14.84 -8.09 1.01
C LEU A 98 -13.94 -7.04 0.36
N LEU A 99 -13.60 -6.02 1.14
CA LEU A 99 -12.65 -4.99 0.77
C LEU A 99 -11.36 -5.28 1.52
N TRP A 100 -10.36 -5.72 0.77
CA TRP A 100 -9.05 -6.07 1.29
C TRP A 100 -8.20 -4.82 1.44
N MET A 101 -7.41 -4.80 2.49
CA MET A 101 -6.49 -3.73 2.82
C MET A 101 -5.15 -4.35 3.19
N VAL A 102 -4.11 -4.00 2.44
CA VAL A 102 -2.72 -4.36 2.73
C VAL A 102 -2.08 -3.15 3.39
N MET A 103 -1.52 -3.33 4.57
CA MET A 103 -0.95 -2.28 5.40
C MET A 103 0.52 -2.59 5.70
N GLY A 104 1.37 -1.57 5.63
CA GLY A 104 2.80 -1.69 5.95
C GLY A 104 3.13 -1.02 7.28
N ALA A 105 4.11 -1.56 8.00
CA ALA A 105 4.61 -0.94 9.23
C ALA A 105 5.18 0.46 8.92
N SER A 106 4.62 1.50 9.55
CA SER A 106 5.08 2.88 9.34
C SER A 106 6.16 3.33 10.32
N ILE A 107 6.24 2.64 11.45
CA ILE A 107 7.26 2.79 12.48
C ILE A 107 7.71 1.36 12.78
N PRO A 108 8.82 0.89 12.20
CA PRO A 108 9.34 -0.43 12.56
C PRO A 108 9.79 -0.34 14.03
N GLU A 109 9.13 -1.11 14.89
CA GLU A 109 9.71 -1.43 16.18
C GLU A 109 10.95 -2.29 15.95
N ASN A 110 11.98 -2.11 16.77
CA ASN A 110 13.32 -2.65 16.56
C ASN A 110 13.40 -4.17 16.84
N ASP A 111 12.28 -4.88 16.74
CA ASP A 111 12.15 -6.30 17.00
C ASP A 111 12.26 -7.08 15.68
N ASP A 112 13.28 -7.94 15.59
CA ASP A 112 13.58 -8.80 14.44
C ASP A 112 12.45 -9.80 14.09
N SER A 113 11.45 -9.94 14.97
CA SER A 113 10.27 -10.80 14.78
C SER A 113 9.00 -10.03 14.44
N ALA A 114 9.07 -8.70 14.28
CA ALA A 114 7.88 -7.89 14.05
C ALA A 114 7.32 -8.10 12.63
N VAL A 115 6.05 -8.46 12.56
CA VAL A 115 5.30 -8.56 11.30
C VAL A 115 5.33 -7.21 10.58
N LEU A 116 5.94 -7.15 9.40
CA LEU A 116 6.11 -5.89 8.65
C LEU A 116 4.90 -5.54 7.78
N VAL A 117 4.03 -6.52 7.53
CA VAL A 117 2.85 -6.40 6.66
C VAL A 117 1.62 -6.90 7.40
N ARG A 118 0.54 -6.14 7.36
CA ARG A 118 -0.75 -6.52 7.92
C ARG A 118 -1.82 -6.54 6.86
N VAL A 119 -2.61 -7.60 6.83
CA VAL A 119 -3.75 -7.75 5.92
C VAL A 119 -5.02 -7.68 6.74
N LYS A 120 -5.92 -6.76 6.39
CA LYS A 120 -7.24 -6.63 6.99
C LYS A 120 -8.30 -6.68 5.91
N ALA A 121 -9.52 -7.07 6.28
CA ALA A 121 -10.67 -6.99 5.39
C ALA A 121 -11.82 -6.23 6.04
N VAL A 122 -12.61 -5.56 5.21
CA VAL A 122 -13.84 -4.89 5.59
C VAL A 122 -15.00 -5.62 4.93
N SER A 123 -15.99 -6.00 5.75
CA SER A 123 -17.23 -6.63 5.32
C SER A 123 -18.36 -5.62 5.20
N GLY A 124 -19.44 -6.00 4.52
CA GLY A 124 -20.69 -5.24 4.48
C GLY A 124 -20.63 -3.91 3.73
N PHE A 125 -19.66 -3.72 2.83
CA PHE A 125 -19.51 -2.45 2.09
C PHE A 125 -20.26 -2.39 0.75
N ALA A 126 -20.81 -3.51 0.23
CA ALA A 126 -21.51 -3.54 -1.06
C ALA A 126 -23.04 -3.53 -0.99
N SER A 127 -23.67 -3.45 0.19
CA SER A 127 -25.13 -3.42 0.26
C SER A 127 -25.65 -2.01 -0.02
N SER A 128 -26.14 -1.78 -1.24
CA SER A 128 -26.87 -0.56 -1.62
C SER A 128 -28.29 -0.48 -1.03
N GLY A 129 -28.68 -1.41 -0.14
CA GLY A 129 -29.98 -1.43 0.51
C GLY A 129 -29.94 -2.01 1.92
N GLY A 130 -29.98 -1.13 2.93
CA GLY A 130 -30.40 -1.46 4.30
C GLY A 130 -29.36 -2.12 5.22
N GLY A 131 -29.00 -1.38 6.27
CA GLY A 131 -28.74 -1.91 7.63
C GLY A 131 -27.41 -2.61 7.92
N SER A 132 -26.66 -3.12 6.93
CA SER A 132 -25.35 -3.72 7.19
C SER A 132 -24.30 -2.62 7.38
N SER A 133 -23.96 -2.35 8.64
CA SER A 133 -22.86 -1.45 8.97
C SER A 133 -21.55 -2.08 8.52
N SER A 134 -20.85 -1.46 7.58
CA SER A 134 -19.53 -1.93 7.16
C SER A 134 -18.58 -2.01 8.36
N SER A 135 -18.05 -3.18 8.67
CA SER A 135 -17.20 -3.41 9.83
C SER A 135 -15.85 -3.93 9.39
N LEU A 136 -14.81 -3.52 10.12
CA LEU A 136 -13.52 -4.17 10.05
C LEU A 136 -13.69 -5.59 10.59
N LEU A 137 -13.19 -6.58 9.86
CA LEU A 137 -13.18 -7.97 10.32
C LEU A 137 -12.01 -8.19 11.27
N ASP A 138 -12.28 -8.92 12.36
CA ASP A 138 -11.25 -9.44 13.24
C ASP A 138 -10.48 -10.57 12.55
N ASP A 139 -9.26 -10.84 13.01
CA ASP A 139 -8.37 -11.84 12.40
C ASP A 139 -8.99 -13.26 12.46
N THR A 140 -9.84 -13.52 13.46
CA THR A 140 -10.59 -14.77 13.63
C THR A 140 -11.77 -14.90 12.67
N GLU A 141 -12.30 -13.78 12.18
CA GLU A 141 -13.42 -13.71 11.24
C GLU A 141 -12.95 -13.70 9.79
N MET A 142 -11.62 -13.69 9.56
CA MET A 142 -11.06 -13.69 8.23
C MET A 142 -11.43 -14.97 7.49
N PRO A 143 -11.91 -14.85 6.23
CA PRO A 143 -12.18 -16.03 5.45
C PRO A 143 -10.88 -16.78 5.21
N TRP A 144 -10.96 -18.11 5.27
CA TRP A 144 -9.81 -19.03 5.26
C TRP A 144 -8.90 -19.00 6.50
N GLY A 145 -9.27 -18.23 7.53
CA GLY A 145 -8.71 -18.29 8.88
C GLY A 145 -7.31 -17.69 9.06
N GLU A 146 -6.82 -17.73 10.30
CA GLU A 146 -5.53 -17.13 10.72
C GLU A 146 -4.33 -17.69 9.95
N LYS A 147 -4.37 -18.95 9.53
CA LYS A 147 -3.28 -19.57 8.75
C LYS A 147 -3.02 -18.85 7.42
N LEU A 148 -4.08 -18.41 6.72
CA LEU A 148 -3.90 -17.64 5.49
C LEU A 148 -3.28 -16.27 5.79
N LEU A 149 -3.72 -15.62 6.87
CA LEU A 149 -3.14 -14.36 7.30
C LEU A 149 -1.65 -14.51 7.60
N GLU A 150 -1.25 -15.53 8.35
CA GLU A 150 0.15 -15.83 8.62
C GLU A 150 0.96 -16.02 7.33
N GLU A 151 0.43 -16.76 6.35
CA GLU A 151 1.09 -16.94 5.05
C GLU A 151 1.22 -15.62 4.27
N LEU A 152 0.15 -14.82 4.19
CA LEU A 152 0.14 -13.53 3.49
C LEU A 152 1.03 -12.48 4.16
N GLN A 153 1.19 -12.56 5.48
CA GLN A 153 2.00 -11.64 6.26
C GLN A 153 3.46 -12.11 6.39
N GLY A 154 3.81 -13.24 5.77
CA GLY A 154 5.18 -13.76 5.75
C GLY A 154 5.61 -14.48 7.03
N GLY A 155 4.65 -14.90 7.88
CA GLY A 155 4.89 -15.74 9.05
C GLY A 155 5.04 -17.24 8.73
N GLY A 156 4.67 -17.67 7.52
CA GLY A 156 4.92 -19.03 7.05
C GLY A 156 6.42 -19.33 6.84
N GLU A 157 6.79 -20.62 6.80
CA GLU A 157 8.15 -21.19 6.67
C GLU A 157 8.98 -20.74 5.44
N ALA A 158 8.60 -19.68 4.72
CA ALA A 158 9.46 -19.03 3.74
C ALA A 158 10.57 -18.20 4.42
N SER A 159 11.26 -18.78 5.40
CA SER A 159 12.55 -18.26 5.82
C SER A 159 13.51 -18.47 4.66
N ILE A 160 13.88 -17.38 3.99
CA ILE A 160 15.13 -17.37 3.23
C ILE A 160 16.19 -17.63 4.28
N GLY A 161 16.71 -18.86 4.33
CA GLY A 161 17.63 -19.26 5.39
C GLY A 161 18.74 -18.22 5.54
N ASP A 162 19.10 -17.89 6.78
CA ASP A 162 20.03 -16.80 7.12
C ASP A 162 21.32 -16.80 6.27
N ALA A 163 21.78 -17.99 5.85
CA ALA A 163 22.90 -18.16 4.95
C ALA A 163 22.70 -17.51 3.56
N ALA A 164 21.51 -17.63 2.97
CA ALA A 164 21.16 -17.01 1.70
C ALA A 164 21.04 -15.49 1.84
N PHE A 165 20.45 -14.99 2.94
CA PHE A 165 20.40 -13.57 3.25
C PHE A 165 21.79 -12.97 3.46
N ALA A 166 22.64 -13.63 4.26
CA ALA A 166 24.02 -13.21 4.50
C ALA A 166 24.85 -13.21 3.20
N ALA A 167 24.68 -14.24 2.35
CA ALA A 167 25.35 -14.31 1.05
C ALA A 167 24.90 -13.16 0.12
N ALA A 168 23.61 -12.85 0.08
CA ALA A 168 23.06 -11.75 -0.71
C ALA A 168 23.55 -10.39 -0.19
N ALA A 169 23.56 -10.19 1.13
CA ALA A 169 24.05 -8.96 1.77
C ALA A 169 25.54 -8.73 1.49
N GLU A 170 26.38 -9.75 1.62
CA GLU A 170 27.81 -9.65 1.28
C GLU A 170 28.04 -9.46 -0.22
N ALA A 171 27.23 -10.08 -1.09
CA ALA A 171 27.29 -9.84 -2.53
C ALA A 171 26.92 -8.39 -2.89
N ALA A 172 25.86 -7.84 -2.29
CA ALA A 172 25.43 -6.46 -2.47
C ALA A 172 26.50 -5.48 -1.99
N LYS A 173 27.05 -5.70 -0.79
CA LYS A 173 28.15 -4.93 -0.21
C LYS A 173 29.39 -4.96 -1.08
N LYS A 174 29.77 -6.13 -1.61
CA LYS A 174 30.89 -6.28 -2.55
C LYS A 174 30.64 -5.53 -3.86
N SER A 175 29.41 -5.59 -4.39
CA SER A 175 29.02 -4.86 -5.60
C SER A 175 29.09 -3.35 -5.41
N MET A 176 28.48 -2.83 -4.33
CA MET A 176 28.52 -1.41 -3.96
C MET A 176 29.95 -0.93 -3.73
N ARG A 177 30.76 -1.71 -3.01
CA ARG A 177 32.18 -1.44 -2.82
C ARG A 177 32.93 -1.34 -4.16
N ASN A 178 32.65 -2.23 -5.11
CA ASN A 178 33.28 -2.20 -6.42
C ASN A 178 32.82 -1.01 -7.28
N LEU A 179 31.59 -0.52 -7.11
CA LEU A 179 31.08 0.69 -7.77
C LEU A 179 31.72 1.96 -7.19
N LEU A 180 31.86 2.04 -5.87
CA LEU A 180 32.30 3.24 -5.15
C LEU A 180 33.83 3.39 -5.09
N ILE A 181 34.58 2.29 -5.21
CA ILE A 181 36.03 2.36 -5.27
C ILE A 181 36.48 2.84 -6.65
N LYS A 182 37.35 3.85 -6.67
CA LYS A 182 38.09 4.25 -7.87
C LYS A 182 38.76 3.01 -8.48
N LYS A 183 38.39 2.66 -9.71
CA LYS A 183 38.97 1.52 -10.44
C LYS A 183 40.50 1.64 -10.45
N ARG A 184 41.15 0.85 -9.58
CA ARG A 184 42.61 0.72 -9.54
C ARG A 184 42.97 -0.32 -10.60
N TYR A 185 43.33 0.16 -11.78
CA TYR A 185 43.82 -0.72 -12.84
C TYR A 185 45.23 -1.20 -12.48
N SER A 186 45.50 -2.49 -12.71
CA SER A 186 46.88 -2.96 -12.78
C SER A 186 47.62 -2.21 -13.89
N SER A 187 48.95 -2.12 -13.82
CA SER A 187 49.77 -1.49 -14.87
C SER A 187 49.43 -2.05 -16.25
N GLU A 188 49.27 -3.37 -16.35
CA GLU A 188 48.90 -4.09 -17.56
C GLU A 188 47.54 -3.64 -18.13
N ARG A 189 46.45 -3.66 -17.33
CA ARG A 189 45.13 -3.17 -17.76
C ARG A 189 45.10 -1.68 -18.06
N ARG A 190 45.97 -0.90 -17.42
CA ARG A 190 46.13 0.53 -17.71
C ARG A 190 46.78 0.75 -19.07
N GLU A 191 47.79 -0.03 -19.42
CA GLU A 191 48.44 0.00 -20.74
C GLU A 191 47.52 -0.50 -21.85
N GLU A 192 46.70 -1.53 -21.62
CA GLU A 192 45.68 -1.99 -22.58
C GLU A 192 44.65 -0.90 -22.89
N ARG A 193 44.17 -0.18 -21.87
CA ARG A 193 43.23 0.95 -22.07
C ARG A 193 43.88 2.14 -22.75
N LYS A 194 45.18 2.37 -22.56
CA LYS A 194 45.93 3.38 -23.32
C LYS A 194 46.11 2.96 -24.78
N ARG A 195 46.40 1.69 -25.05
CA ARG A 195 46.55 1.15 -26.42
C ARG A 195 45.23 1.19 -27.22
N GLY A 196 44.09 0.96 -26.57
CA GLY A 196 42.77 1.04 -27.18
C GLY A 196 42.20 2.45 -27.31
N ARG A 197 42.91 3.47 -26.83
CA ARG A 197 42.51 4.87 -26.99
C ARG A 197 42.89 5.32 -28.39
N ASN A 198 41.88 5.62 -29.21
CA ASN A 198 42.07 6.25 -30.51
C ASN A 198 42.39 7.74 -30.32
N ASP A 199 43.43 8.04 -29.54
CA ASP A 199 43.95 9.38 -29.29
C ASP A 199 44.90 9.77 -30.45
N LYS A 200 44.50 9.47 -31.70
CA LYS A 200 45.08 10.08 -32.90
C LYS A 200 44.26 11.32 -33.26
N LYS A 201 44.47 12.38 -32.48
CA LYS A 201 44.27 13.76 -32.92
C LYS A 201 45.52 14.55 -32.55
#